data_AF-A0A232ERF4-F1
#
_entry.id   AF-A0A232ERF4-F1
#
_cell.length_a   1.000
_cell.length_b   1.000
_cell.length_c   1.000
_cell.angle_alpha   90.00
_cell.angle_beta   90.00
_cell.angle_gamma   90.00
#
_symmetry.space_group_name_H-M   'P 1'
#
loop_
_entity.id
_entity.type
_entity.pdbx_description
1 polymer ?
#
loop_
_entity_poly.entity_id
_entity_poly.type
_entity_poly.pdbx_seq_one_letter_code
_entity_poly.pdbx_strand_id
1 'polypeptide(L)'
;MSKSGKVFCSFCTDAITNKFPLVENRSCQISKEAFVTVGFNCWKNAAQTFKNHESSELHTAATKFESNEKEKLEARIVLRAIFTTASYLARPGLSFRRENDKESNFYKLLELRSHDIPQLKAWLNRKKYENSWLHHTIINEILSMMADEIKEYICKLVVYQAWLCHLLTCGQAE
;
A
#
# COMPACT_ATOMS: atom_id res chain seq x y z
N MET A 1 -34.92 15.61 -14.24
CA MET A 1 -35.32 14.18 -14.21
C MET A 1 -34.86 13.53 -15.50
N SER A 2 -33.69 12.89 -15.51
CA SER A 2 -33.17 12.23 -16.73
C SER A 2 -33.55 10.76 -16.73
N LYS A 3 -34.34 10.35 -17.74
CA LYS A 3 -34.78 8.98 -17.97
C LYS A 3 -33.61 8.13 -18.45
N SER A 4 -33.05 7.33 -17.57
CA SER A 4 -32.44 6.03 -17.93
C SER A 4 -32.46 5.16 -16.70
N GLY A 5 -33.54 4.37 -16.52
CA GLY A 5 -33.71 3.41 -15.42
C GLY A 5 -32.81 2.18 -15.54
N LYS A 6 -31.52 2.43 -15.76
CA LYS A 6 -30.47 1.41 -15.93
C LYS A 6 -29.61 1.37 -14.69
N VAL A 7 -29.26 0.16 -14.25
CA VAL A 7 -28.40 -0.07 -13.09
C VAL A 7 -27.05 -0.61 -13.55
N PHE A 8 -25.99 -0.12 -12.94
CA PHE A 8 -24.63 -0.57 -13.15
C PHE A 8 -24.06 -1.10 -11.84
N CYS A 9 -23.18 -2.10 -11.93
CA CYS A 9 -22.46 -2.58 -10.75
C CYS A 9 -21.19 -1.75 -10.56
N SER A 10 -21.06 -1.06 -9.42
CA SER A 10 -19.89 -0.24 -9.11
C SER A 10 -18.59 -1.06 -9.11
N PHE A 11 -18.56 -2.18 -8.38
CA PHE A 11 -17.40 -3.08 -8.27
C PHE A 11 -16.88 -3.51 -9.65
N CYS A 12 -17.78 -3.96 -10.52
CA CYS A 12 -17.43 -4.44 -11.85
C CYS A 12 -17.01 -3.30 -12.80
N THR A 13 -17.65 -2.14 -12.66
CA THR A 13 -17.31 -0.94 -13.43
C THR A 13 -15.93 -0.44 -13.04
N ASP A 14 -15.62 -0.40 -11.76
CA ASP A 14 -14.32 0.04 -11.25
C ASP A 14 -13.21 -0.93 -11.65
N ALA A 15 -13.45 -2.24 -11.58
CA ALA A 15 -12.48 -3.24 -12.02
C ALA A 15 -12.11 -3.11 -13.51
N ILE A 16 -13.10 -2.83 -14.38
CA ILE A 16 -12.86 -2.67 -15.82
C ILE A 16 -12.23 -1.31 -16.13
N THR A 17 -12.67 -0.25 -15.47
CA THR A 17 -12.06 1.09 -15.59
C THR A 17 -10.58 1.06 -15.25
N ASN A 18 -10.22 0.32 -14.20
CA ASN A 18 -8.84 0.14 -13.74
C ASN A 18 -8.04 -0.90 -14.57
N LYS A 19 -8.56 -1.33 -15.73
CA LYS A 19 -7.92 -2.25 -16.70
C LYS A 19 -7.48 -3.59 -16.08
N PHE A 20 -8.33 -4.18 -15.24
CA PHE A 20 -8.01 -5.45 -14.59
C PHE A 20 -8.07 -6.64 -15.58
N PRO A 21 -7.10 -7.58 -15.54
CA PRO A 21 -7.15 -8.80 -16.33
C PRO A 21 -8.23 -9.74 -15.77
N LEU A 22 -9.45 -9.60 -16.29
CA LEU A 22 -10.55 -10.51 -15.99
C LEU A 22 -10.51 -11.71 -16.94
N VAL A 23 -10.96 -12.87 -16.45
CA VAL A 23 -11.15 -14.07 -17.28
C VAL A 23 -12.23 -13.77 -18.33
N GLU A 24 -11.85 -13.81 -19.60
CA GLU A 24 -12.76 -13.57 -20.72
C GLU A 24 -13.46 -14.87 -21.13
N ASN A 25 -14.47 -15.28 -20.36
CA ASN A 25 -15.41 -16.31 -20.78
C ASN A 25 -16.75 -15.71 -21.21
N ARG A 26 -17.58 -16.51 -21.88
CA ARG A 26 -18.89 -16.09 -22.41
C ARG A 26 -19.81 -15.55 -21.31
N SER A 27 -19.79 -16.13 -20.12
CA SER A 27 -20.60 -15.67 -18.97
C SER A 27 -20.12 -14.31 -18.46
N CYS A 28 -18.81 -14.07 -18.37
CA CYS A 28 -18.22 -12.78 -18.03
C CYS A 28 -18.56 -11.70 -19.07
N GLN A 29 -18.56 -12.02 -20.37
CA GLN A 29 -18.95 -11.08 -21.42
C GLN A 29 -20.42 -10.64 -21.28
N ILE A 30 -21.34 -11.59 -21.07
CA ILE A 30 -22.76 -11.29 -20.86
C ILE A 30 -22.95 -10.44 -19.59
N SER A 31 -22.26 -10.77 -18.51
CA SER A 31 -22.30 -10.00 -17.25
C SER A 31 -21.72 -8.59 -17.41
N LYS A 32 -20.61 -8.45 -18.15
CA LYS A 32 -19.97 -7.17 -18.48
C LYS A 32 -20.89 -6.28 -19.32
N GLU A 33 -21.55 -6.85 -20.32
CA GLU A 33 -22.51 -6.12 -21.15
C GLU A 33 -23.69 -5.61 -20.32
N ALA A 34 -24.28 -6.50 -19.50
CA ALA A 34 -25.45 -6.17 -18.70
C ALA A 34 -25.16 -5.17 -17.58
N PHE A 35 -24.03 -5.29 -16.88
CA PHE A 35 -23.78 -4.54 -15.64
C PHE A 35 -22.72 -3.45 -15.73
N VAL A 36 -21.99 -3.34 -16.85
CA VAL A 36 -20.90 -2.37 -17.02
C VAL A 36 -21.05 -1.51 -18.26
N THR A 37 -21.29 -2.08 -19.45
CA THR A 37 -21.31 -1.29 -20.69
C THR A 37 -22.71 -0.77 -21.07
N VAL A 38 -23.72 -1.65 -21.14
CA VAL A 38 -25.07 -1.29 -21.61
C VAL A 38 -25.97 -0.83 -20.45
N GLY A 39 -25.80 -1.46 -19.28
CA GLY A 39 -26.57 -1.21 -18.06
C GLY A 39 -27.84 -2.05 -17.99
N PHE A 40 -28.15 -2.55 -16.79
CA PHE A 40 -29.22 -3.50 -16.54
C PHE A 40 -30.57 -2.77 -16.51
N ASN A 41 -31.54 -3.24 -17.31
CA ASN A 41 -32.86 -2.62 -17.43
C ASN A 41 -34.03 -3.61 -17.34
N CYS A 42 -33.77 -4.92 -17.19
CA CYS A 42 -34.80 -5.95 -17.21
C CYS A 42 -35.37 -6.23 -15.81
N TRP A 43 -36.32 -5.40 -15.38
CA TRP A 43 -36.85 -5.45 -14.00
C TRP A 43 -37.68 -6.69 -13.67
N LYS A 44 -38.19 -7.42 -14.67
CA LYS A 44 -39.10 -8.57 -14.47
C LYS A 44 -38.50 -9.68 -13.60
N ASN A 45 -37.19 -9.91 -13.67
CA ASN A 45 -36.46 -10.93 -12.90
C ASN A 45 -35.25 -10.35 -12.15
N ALA A 46 -35.28 -9.06 -11.82
CA ALA A 46 -34.12 -8.32 -11.30
C ALA A 46 -33.45 -9.01 -10.10
N ALA A 47 -34.23 -9.43 -9.11
CA ALA A 47 -33.70 -10.07 -7.90
C ALA A 47 -32.89 -11.34 -8.21
N GLN A 48 -33.40 -12.21 -9.09
CA GLN A 48 -32.69 -13.43 -9.48
C GLN A 48 -31.45 -13.11 -10.32
N THR A 49 -31.53 -12.13 -11.22
CA THR A 49 -30.37 -11.75 -12.04
C THR A 49 -29.27 -11.10 -11.21
N PHE A 50 -29.60 -10.28 -10.21
CA PHE A 50 -28.62 -9.72 -9.28
C PHE A 50 -27.96 -10.82 -8.45
N LYS A 51 -28.73 -11.79 -7.96
CA LYS A 51 -28.18 -12.94 -7.24
C LYS A 51 -27.23 -13.78 -8.11
N ASN A 52 -27.57 -13.98 -9.38
CA ASN A 52 -26.71 -14.68 -10.34
C ASN A 52 -25.46 -13.86 -10.72
N HIS A 53 -25.58 -12.53 -10.75
CA HIS A 53 -24.44 -11.63 -10.98
C HIS A 53 -23.49 -11.62 -9.78
N GLU A 54 -24.01 -11.57 -8.56
CA GLU A 54 -23.22 -11.60 -7.32
C GLU A 54 -22.33 -12.84 -7.22
N SER A 55 -22.85 -14.00 -7.65
CA SER A 55 -22.08 -15.25 -7.72
C SER A 55 -21.25 -15.41 -9.00
N SER A 56 -21.34 -14.48 -9.95
CA SER A 56 -20.59 -14.57 -11.20
C SER A 56 -19.09 -14.40 -10.97
N GLU A 57 -18.29 -15.07 -11.80
CA GLU A 57 -16.82 -14.98 -11.74
C GLU A 57 -16.33 -13.53 -11.91
N LEU A 58 -17.01 -12.73 -12.74
CA LEU A 58 -16.68 -11.33 -12.95
C LEU A 58 -16.85 -10.51 -11.67
N HIS A 59 -17.98 -10.67 -10.96
CA HIS A 59 -18.25 -9.91 -9.74
C HIS A 59 -17.36 -10.38 -8.57
N THR A 60 -17.20 -11.69 -8.41
CA THR A 60 -16.35 -12.27 -7.36
C THR A 60 -14.88 -11.93 -7.56
N ALA A 61 -14.39 -11.86 -8.80
CA ALA A 61 -13.03 -11.40 -9.10
C ALA A 61 -12.86 -9.90 -8.82
N ALA A 62 -13.82 -9.07 -9.25
CA ALA A 62 -13.79 -7.63 -9.04
C ALA A 62 -13.80 -7.25 -7.55
N THR A 63 -14.68 -7.87 -6.76
CA THR A 63 -14.79 -7.62 -5.31
C THR A 63 -13.54 -8.05 -4.54
N LYS A 64 -12.98 -9.24 -4.85
CA LYS A 64 -11.70 -9.68 -4.28
C LYS A 64 -10.55 -8.75 -4.62
N PHE A 65 -10.54 -8.22 -5.84
CA PHE A 65 -9.50 -7.29 -6.24
C PHE A 65 -9.60 -5.98 -5.45
N GLU A 66 -10.79 -5.39 -5.36
CA GLU A 66 -10.99 -4.16 -4.59
C GLU A 66 -10.63 -4.34 -3.11
N SER A 67 -10.99 -5.48 -2.50
CA SER A 67 -10.57 -5.78 -1.13
C SER A 67 -9.06 -5.87 -1.00
N ASN A 68 -8.38 -6.53 -1.94
CA ASN A 68 -6.92 -6.68 -1.93
C ASN A 68 -6.22 -5.34 -2.15
N GLU A 69 -6.72 -4.46 -3.03
CA GLU A 69 -6.13 -3.14 -3.25
C GLU A 69 -6.32 -2.22 -2.04
N LYS A 70 -7.49 -2.27 -1.38
CA LYS A 70 -7.70 -1.58 -0.11
C LYS A 70 -6.71 -2.07 0.94
N GLU A 71 -6.55 -3.38 1.10
CA GLU A 71 -5.59 -3.96 2.04
C GLU A 71 -4.16 -3.54 1.72
N LYS A 72 -3.74 -3.55 0.44
CA LYS A 72 -2.41 -3.06 0.02
C LYS A 72 -2.22 -1.59 0.35
N LEU A 73 -3.23 -0.74 0.12
CA LEU A 73 -3.16 0.68 0.42
C LEU A 73 -3.00 0.93 1.92
N GLU A 74 -3.81 0.24 2.74
CA GLU A 74 -3.70 0.29 4.19
C GLU A 74 -2.32 -0.18 4.66
N ALA A 75 -1.82 -1.29 4.11
CA ALA A 75 -0.49 -1.82 4.40
C ALA A 75 0.62 -0.80 4.07
N ARG A 76 0.51 -0.07 2.95
CA ARG A 76 1.46 1.00 2.58
C ARG A 76 1.43 2.15 3.59
N ILE A 77 0.26 2.56 4.06
CA ILE A 77 0.10 3.61 5.07
C ILE A 77 0.80 3.20 6.37
N VAL A 78 0.56 1.97 6.84
CA VAL A 78 1.18 1.42 8.05
C VAL A 78 2.68 1.31 7.90
N LEU A 79 3.16 0.75 6.78
CA LEU A 79 4.59 0.60 6.52
C LEU A 79 5.30 1.96 6.48
N ARG A 80 4.68 2.96 5.85
CA ARG A 80 5.20 4.34 5.85
C ARG A 80 5.30 4.89 7.27
N ALA A 81 4.31 4.64 8.13
CA ALA A 81 4.37 5.05 9.53
C ALA A 81 5.53 4.38 10.27
N ILE A 82 5.78 3.10 10.03
CA ILE A 82 6.91 2.36 10.61
C ILE A 82 8.26 2.96 10.18
N PHE A 83 8.49 3.13 8.87
CA PHE A 83 9.73 3.69 8.34
C PHE A 83 9.99 5.13 8.83
N THR A 84 8.96 5.97 8.84
CA THR A 84 9.10 7.35 9.31
C THR A 84 9.36 7.44 10.81
N THR A 85 8.79 6.53 11.61
CA THR A 85 9.09 6.40 13.04
C THR A 85 10.55 5.97 13.25
N ALA A 86 11.01 4.99 12.47
CA ALA A 86 12.40 4.53 12.54
C ALA A 86 13.37 5.66 12.17
N SER A 87 13.10 6.39 11.08
CA SER A 87 13.90 7.55 10.68
C SER A 87 13.95 8.63 11.77
N TYR A 88 12.82 8.90 12.41
CA TYR A 88 12.74 9.89 13.48
C TYR A 88 13.63 9.55 14.68
N LEU A 89 13.70 8.27 15.08
CA LEU A 89 14.57 7.84 16.18
C LEU A 89 16.03 7.75 15.76
N ALA A 90 16.31 7.28 14.54
CA ALA A 90 17.67 7.08 14.04
C ALA A 90 18.44 8.40 13.87
N ARG A 91 17.78 9.46 13.35
CA ARG A 91 18.43 10.77 13.10
C ARG A 91 19.12 11.37 14.34
N PRO A 92 18.46 11.48 15.51
CA PRO A 92 19.09 11.95 16.74
C PRO A 92 19.87 10.85 17.49
N GLY A 93 19.84 9.60 17.03
CA GLY A 93 20.48 8.47 17.74
C GLY A 93 19.73 8.02 19.00
N LEU A 94 18.40 8.19 19.04
CA LEU A 94 17.58 7.72 20.16
C LEU A 94 17.50 6.19 20.18
N SER A 95 17.46 5.62 21.39
CA SER A 95 17.32 4.17 21.54
C SER A 95 15.97 3.72 20.99
N PHE A 96 15.98 2.64 20.21
CA PHE A 96 14.76 2.03 19.68
C PHE A 96 14.09 1.15 20.73
N ARG A 97 14.91 0.38 21.46
CA ARG A 97 14.51 -0.68 22.38
C ARG A 97 14.68 -0.26 23.84
N ARG A 98 13.91 -0.92 24.70
CA ARG A 98 14.08 -0.98 26.16
C ARG A 98 14.01 -2.44 26.59
N GLU A 99 14.14 -2.69 27.88
CA GLU A 99 14.02 -4.04 28.47
C GLU A 99 12.69 -4.73 28.12
N ASN A 100 11.61 -3.95 27.99
CA ASN A 100 10.31 -4.41 27.52
C ASN A 100 9.97 -3.81 26.15
N ASP A 101 9.58 -4.65 25.19
CA ASP A 101 9.21 -4.24 23.83
C ASP A 101 8.02 -3.27 23.80
N LYS A 102 7.06 -3.42 24.73
CA LYS A 102 5.90 -2.51 24.85
C LYS A 102 6.27 -1.14 25.41
N GLU A 103 7.42 -1.04 26.08
CA GLU A 103 7.96 0.21 26.61
C GLU A 103 9.07 0.79 25.74
N SER A 104 9.40 0.11 24.63
CA SER A 104 10.35 0.61 23.66
C SER A 104 9.92 1.98 23.12
N ASN A 105 10.89 2.89 22.93
CA ASN A 105 10.58 4.22 22.40
C ASN A 105 9.94 4.12 21.00
N PHE A 106 10.31 3.09 20.23
CA PHE A 106 9.72 2.80 18.93
C PHE A 106 8.24 2.43 19.02
N TYR A 107 7.87 1.48 19.88
CA TYR A 107 6.47 1.09 20.05
C TYR A 107 5.64 2.24 20.63
N LYS A 108 6.16 2.97 21.62
CA LYS A 108 5.47 4.12 22.22
C LYS A 108 5.19 5.23 21.21
N LEU A 109 6.12 5.50 20.30
CA LEU A 109 5.90 6.48 19.23
C LEU A 109 4.86 5.99 18.21
N LEU A 110 4.84 4.69 17.88
CA LEU A 110 3.80 4.12 17.02
C LEU A 110 2.43 4.14 17.68
N GLU A 111 2.35 3.85 18.99
CA GLU A 111 1.14 3.94 19.79
C GLU A 111 0.60 5.38 19.78
N LEU A 112 1.47 6.38 20.00
CA LEU A 112 1.10 7.79 19.88
C LEU A 112 0.52 8.09 18.49
N ARG A 113 1.24 7.73 17.42
CA ARG A 113 0.81 7.98 16.03
C ARG A 113 -0.45 7.21 15.63
N SER A 114 -0.77 6.12 16.32
CA SER A 114 -2.00 5.35 16.06
C SER A 114 -3.26 6.15 16.42
N HIS A 115 -3.15 7.20 17.23
CA HIS A 115 -4.27 8.10 17.51
C HIS A 115 -4.68 8.89 16.27
N ASP A 116 -3.72 9.26 15.43
CA ASP A 116 -3.95 10.04 14.21
C ASP A 116 -4.18 9.14 12.98
N ILE A 117 -3.58 7.94 12.97
CA ILE A 117 -3.62 7.01 11.84
C ILE A 117 -4.48 5.80 12.21
N PRO A 118 -5.78 5.78 11.84
CA PRO A 118 -6.70 4.71 12.24
C PRO A 118 -6.29 3.34 11.68
N GLN A 119 -5.69 3.30 10.49
CA GLN A 119 -5.17 2.08 9.87
C GLN A 119 -4.03 1.47 10.71
N LEU A 120 -3.16 2.32 11.27
CA LEU A 120 -2.08 1.89 12.17
C LEU A 120 -2.64 1.34 13.47
N LYS A 121 -3.64 1.99 14.06
CA LYS A 121 -4.33 1.50 15.26
C LYS A 121 -4.99 0.14 15.01
N ALA A 122 -5.72 0.00 13.91
CA ALA A 122 -6.33 -1.26 13.53
C ALA A 122 -5.28 -2.36 13.31
N TRP A 123 -4.13 -2.02 12.72
CA TRP A 123 -3.02 -2.95 12.50
C TRP A 123 -2.34 -3.39 13.80
N LEU A 124 -2.03 -2.46 14.71
CA LEU A 124 -1.41 -2.74 16.02
C LEU A 124 -2.27 -3.65 16.91
N ASN A 125 -3.59 -3.61 16.73
CA ASN A 125 -4.54 -4.44 17.49
C ASN A 125 -4.73 -5.87 16.93
N ARG A 126 -4.10 -6.22 15.80
CA ARG A 126 -4.26 -7.55 15.19
C ARG A 126 -3.60 -8.62 16.06
N LYS A 127 -4.36 -9.67 16.43
CA LYS A 127 -3.90 -10.79 17.28
C LYS A 127 -2.98 -11.80 16.59
N LYS A 128 -2.68 -11.62 15.30
CA LYS A 128 -2.14 -12.69 14.43
C LYS A 128 -0.61 -12.63 14.37
N TYR A 129 0.05 -13.05 15.44
CA TYR A 129 1.50 -12.95 15.72
C TYR A 129 1.90 -11.54 16.16
N GLU A 130 2.47 -11.42 17.36
CA GLU A 130 2.92 -10.16 17.94
C GLU A 130 3.83 -9.41 16.95
N ASN A 131 3.21 -8.51 16.20
CA ASN A 131 3.81 -7.54 15.31
C ASN A 131 5.05 -8.04 14.54
N SER A 132 4.88 -8.98 13.60
CA SER A 132 5.97 -9.44 12.72
C SER A 132 6.84 -8.27 12.22
N TRP A 133 6.23 -7.15 11.82
CA TRP A 133 6.95 -5.97 11.31
C TRP A 133 7.64 -5.10 12.37
N LEU A 134 7.24 -5.22 13.65
CA LEU A 134 7.90 -4.55 14.77
C LEU A 134 8.87 -5.48 15.49
N HIS A 135 9.01 -6.73 15.04
CA HIS A 135 10.02 -7.63 15.56
C HIS A 135 11.39 -7.03 15.32
N HIS A 136 12.28 -7.20 16.29
CA HIS A 136 13.58 -6.59 16.32
C HIS A 136 14.45 -6.90 15.09
N THR A 137 14.33 -8.09 14.51
CA THR A 137 14.99 -8.47 13.26
C THR A 137 14.54 -7.59 12.09
N ILE A 138 13.24 -7.37 11.95
CA ILE A 138 12.69 -6.57 10.84
C ILE A 138 13.07 -5.09 11.03
N ILE A 139 13.02 -4.59 12.26
CA ILE A 139 13.48 -3.21 12.54
C ILE A 139 14.96 -3.06 12.17
N ASN A 140 15.81 -4.04 12.50
CA ASN A 140 17.21 -4.01 12.14
C ASN A 140 17.44 -4.03 10.62
N GLU A 141 16.66 -4.81 9.87
CA GLU A 141 16.71 -4.82 8.41
C GLU A 141 16.32 -3.45 7.83
N ILE A 142 15.25 -2.83 8.35
CA ILE A 142 14.84 -1.47 7.97
C ILE A 142 15.99 -0.48 8.19
N LEU A 143 16.63 -0.54 9.37
CA LEU A 143 17.76 0.33 9.69
C LEU A 143 18.97 0.08 8.79
N SER A 144 19.25 -1.18 8.45
CA SER A 144 20.33 -1.51 7.50
C SER A 144 20.04 -0.91 6.13
N MET A 145 18.82 -1.10 5.59
CA MET A 145 18.43 -0.56 4.29
C MET A 145 18.58 0.97 4.24
N MET A 146 18.11 1.65 5.29
CA MET A 146 18.25 3.11 5.40
C MET A 146 19.71 3.56 5.51
N ALA A 147 20.52 2.83 6.28
CA ALA A 147 21.94 3.12 6.44
C ALA A 147 22.70 2.91 5.12
N ASP A 148 22.39 1.85 4.38
CA ASP A 148 23.04 1.52 3.10
C ASP A 148 22.73 2.56 2.03
N GLU A 149 21.51 3.08 1.97
CA GLU A 149 21.15 4.21 1.10
C GLU A 149 21.97 5.47 1.42
N ILE A 150 22.13 5.79 2.71
CA ILE A 150 22.94 6.93 3.15
C ILE A 150 24.43 6.71 2.82
N LYS A 151 24.96 5.50 3.03
CA LYS A 151 26.34 5.16 2.67
C LYS A 151 26.57 5.37 1.17
N GLU A 152 25.68 4.87 0.32
CA GLU A 152 25.80 5.02 -1.13
C GLU A 152 25.78 6.50 -1.54
N TYR A 153 24.89 7.30 -0.92
CA TYR A 153 24.82 8.74 -1.15
C TYR A 153 26.13 9.45 -0.76
N ILE A 154 26.66 9.17 0.43
CA ILE A 154 27.92 9.75 0.91
C ILE A 154 29.09 9.34 0.00
N CYS A 155 29.17 8.06 -0.40
CA CYS A 155 30.21 7.58 -1.31
C CYS A 155 30.21 8.36 -2.63
N LYS A 156 29.03 8.59 -3.22
CA LYS A 156 28.90 9.38 -4.46
C LYS A 156 29.39 10.81 -4.28
N LEU A 157 29.06 11.46 -3.15
CA LEU A 157 29.51 12.82 -2.85
C LEU A 157 31.03 12.90 -2.69
N VAL A 158 31.63 11.98 -1.93
CA VAL A 158 33.08 11.95 -1.70
C VAL A 158 33.84 11.74 -3.00
N VAL A 159 33.39 10.81 -3.85
CA VAL A 159 34.00 10.55 -5.17
C VAL A 159 33.89 11.77 -6.07
N TYR A 160 32.72 12.41 -6.12
CA TYR A 160 32.51 13.62 -6.92
C TYR A 160 33.39 14.78 -6.45
N GLN A 161 33.49 15.00 -5.13
CA GLN A 161 34.37 16.01 -4.55
C GLN A 161 35.85 15.73 -4.83
N ALA A 162 36.30 14.47 -4.72
CA ALA A 162 37.66 14.10 -5.05
C ALA A 162 38.00 14.39 -6.52
N TRP A 163 37.05 14.12 -7.43
CA TRP A 163 37.21 14.41 -8.86
C TRP A 163 37.26 15.91 -9.15
N LEU A 164 36.38 16.71 -8.54
CA LEU A 164 36.41 18.17 -8.67
C LEU A 164 37.70 18.78 -8.13
N CYS A 165 38.16 18.33 -6.95
CA CYS A 165 39.44 18.76 -6.39
C CYS A 165 40.60 18.45 -7.35
N HIS A 166 40.63 17.24 -7.93
CA HIS A 166 41.67 16.86 -8.88
C HIS A 166 41.69 17.79 -10.12
N LEU A 167 40.52 18.06 -10.73
CA LEU A 167 40.41 18.97 -11.88
C LEU A 167 40.83 20.40 -11.54
N LEU A 168 40.43 20.93 -10.39
CA LEU A 168 40.79 22.28 -9.96
C LEU A 168 42.29 22.38 -9.64
N THR A 169 42.90 21.34 -9.09
CA THR A 169 44.35 21.32 -8.81
C THR A 169 45.21 21.09 -10.05
N CYS A 170 44.75 20.32 -11.04
CA CYS A 170 45.48 20.11 -12.30
C CYS A 170 45.31 21.27 -13.29
N GLY A 171 44.18 21.98 -13.26
CA GLY A 171 43.91 23.13 -14.15
C GLY A 171 44.59 24.45 -13.74
N GLN A 172 45.33 24.49 -12.63
CA GLN A 172 46.12 25.65 -12.19
C GLN A 172 47.64 25.46 -12.39
N ALA A 173 48.05 24.41 -13.10
CA ALA A 173 49.46 24.06 -13.33
C ALA A 173 49.96 24.40 -14.75
N GLU A 174 49.27 25.29 -15.49
CA GLU A 174 49.70 25.83 -16.79
C GLU A 174 50.04 27.32 -16.70
#